data_AF-A0A0B7FPC8-F1
#
_entry.id   AF-A0A0B7FPC8-F1
#
_cell.length_a   1.000
_cell.length_b   1.000
_cell.length_c   1.000
_cell.angle_alpha   90.00
_cell.angle_beta   90.00
_cell.angle_gamma   90.00
#
_symmetry.space_group_name_H-M   'P 1'
#
loop_
_entity.id
_entity.type
_entity.pdbx_description
1 polymer ?
#
loop_
_entity_poly.entity_id
_entity_poly.type
_entity_poly.pdbx_seq_one_letter_code
_entity_poly.pdbx_strand_id
1 'polypeptide(L)'
;MSHSEDADVLRPPTPEVDARVSELASRLQSSATRDTTVGSGKDIDDAFSDDEDEDKLFEELEKDEFDMSGLREKRLEELKAQISQVRDMRENEHGRLTEITDEKEVIKTSANESRCIIHFYHRDFRRCDIMNKHLEILASRHFKTRFIKVFVENVPWLVEKLQVKVLPCVICFVRGVSKDKIIGFEEIGNEDGFKTAKLELRLTQSGVIDKPDEPRQKLITPFGTAGMVGSSSSRIRGREGSDDDYDD
;
A
#
# COMPACT_ATOMS: atom_id res chain seq x y z
N MET A 1 38.65 -22.06 -22.07
CA MET A 1 38.66 -22.78 -20.78
C MET A 1 37.93 -21.86 -19.80
N SER A 2 36.60 -22.01 -19.72
CA SER A 2 35.85 -22.88 -18.77
C SER A 2 35.51 -22.08 -17.49
N HIS A 3 34.25 -21.65 -17.33
CA HIS A 3 33.18 -22.29 -16.52
C HIS A 3 33.41 -22.07 -15.01
N SER A 4 32.54 -21.26 -14.36
CA SER A 4 31.42 -21.66 -13.45
C SER A 4 31.98 -21.97 -12.03
N GLU A 5 31.43 -21.52 -10.90
CA GLU A 5 30.16 -21.77 -10.21
C GLU A 5 30.17 -20.88 -8.93
N ASP A 6 29.09 -20.18 -8.56
CA ASP A 6 28.06 -20.61 -7.59
C ASP A 6 28.58 -21.05 -6.21
N ALA A 7 28.26 -20.24 -5.19
CA ALA A 7 28.23 -20.66 -3.79
C ALA A 7 27.20 -19.82 -3.00
N ASP A 8 25.97 -20.31 -3.10
CA ASP A 8 24.89 -20.36 -2.12
C ASP A 8 25.22 -19.93 -0.67
N VAL A 9 24.43 -18.99 -0.13
CA VAL A 9 24.26 -18.78 1.32
C VAL A 9 22.78 -18.60 1.66
N LEU A 10 22.15 -19.73 1.96
CA LEU A 10 21.19 -19.94 3.05
C LEU A 10 19.97 -19.00 3.12
N ARG A 11 18.93 -19.41 2.41
CA ARG A 11 17.54 -18.98 2.62
C ARG A 11 16.92 -19.78 3.80
N PRO A 12 16.53 -19.17 4.92
CA PRO A 12 15.70 -19.85 5.92
C PRO A 12 14.22 -19.94 5.45
N PRO A 13 13.47 -20.94 5.94
CA PRO A 13 12.26 -21.44 5.29
C PRO A 13 11.04 -20.59 5.64
N THR A 14 10.17 -20.33 4.65
CA THR A 14 8.83 -19.80 4.90
C THR A 14 7.75 -20.77 4.42
N PRO A 15 7.34 -21.76 5.24
CA PRO A 15 6.34 -22.75 4.86
C PRO A 15 4.87 -22.27 4.94
N GLU A 16 4.59 -20.99 5.18
CA GLU A 16 3.22 -20.53 5.47
C GLU A 16 2.60 -19.59 4.42
N VAL A 17 3.42 -18.88 3.64
CA VAL A 17 2.94 -17.95 2.60
C VAL A 17 2.70 -18.64 1.25
N ASP A 18 3.42 -19.73 0.96
CA ASP A 18 3.19 -20.54 -0.24
C ASP A 18 1.85 -21.28 -0.20
N ALA A 19 1.41 -21.73 0.98
CA ALA A 19 0.16 -22.48 1.12
C ALA A 19 -1.06 -21.64 0.71
N ARG A 20 -1.09 -20.35 1.09
CA ARG A 20 -2.23 -19.46 0.79
C ARG A 20 -2.24 -18.99 -0.66
N VAL A 21 -1.05 -18.73 -1.23
CA VAL A 21 -0.91 -18.33 -2.64
C VAL A 21 -1.19 -19.52 -3.56
N SER A 22 -0.73 -20.71 -3.19
CA SER A 22 -0.99 -21.96 -3.92
C SER A 22 -2.45 -22.39 -3.83
N GLU A 23 -3.11 -22.27 -2.67
CA GLU A 23 -4.54 -22.59 -2.52
C GLU A 23 -5.45 -21.65 -3.34
N LEU A 24 -5.07 -20.36 -3.46
CA LEU A 24 -5.75 -19.41 -4.34
C LEU A 24 -5.54 -19.75 -5.83
N ALA A 25 -4.34 -20.19 -6.21
CA ALA A 25 -4.03 -20.61 -7.58
C ALA A 25 -4.77 -21.90 -7.98
N SER A 26 -4.88 -22.89 -7.07
CA SER A 26 -5.61 -24.14 -7.32
C SER A 26 -7.12 -23.95 -7.42
N ARG A 27 -7.69 -22.98 -6.69
CA ARG A 27 -9.12 -22.62 -6.79
C ARG A 27 -9.49 -22.00 -8.14
N LEU A 28 -8.56 -21.30 -8.80
CA LEU A 28 -8.78 -20.69 -10.11
C LEU A 28 -8.72 -21.71 -11.26
N GLN A 29 -7.93 -22.78 -11.12
CA GLN A 29 -7.83 -23.83 -12.15
C GLN A 29 -9.06 -24.77 -12.16
N SER A 30 -9.70 -24.98 -11.00
CA SER A 30 -10.86 -25.88 -10.89
C SER A 30 -12.18 -25.27 -11.39
N SER A 31 -12.27 -23.95 -11.55
CA SER A 31 -13.44 -23.28 -12.16
C SER A 31 -13.41 -23.27 -13.69
N ALA A 32 -12.28 -23.64 -14.32
CA ALA A 32 -12.13 -23.60 -15.77
C ALA A 32 -12.50 -24.92 -16.49
N THR A 33 -12.86 -25.97 -15.77
CA THR A 33 -13.14 -27.31 -16.34
C THR A 33 -14.45 -27.92 -15.83
N ARG A 34 -15.59 -27.30 -16.15
CA ARG A 34 -16.96 -27.85 -16.13
C ARG A 34 -17.74 -27.03 -17.16
N ASP A 35 -18.39 -27.52 -18.20
CA ASP A 35 -18.83 -28.86 -18.59
C ASP A 35 -19.24 -28.77 -20.08
N THR A 36 -18.77 -29.66 -20.95
CA THR A 36 -19.25 -29.77 -22.35
C THR A 36 -19.39 -31.25 -22.68
N THR A 37 -20.47 -31.86 -22.20
CA THR A 37 -20.94 -33.16 -22.70
C THR A 37 -22.46 -33.23 -22.66
N VAL A 38 -23.15 -33.14 -23.81
CA VAL A 38 -24.40 -33.88 -24.06
C VAL A 38 -24.50 -34.22 -25.54
N GLY A 39 -24.67 -35.51 -25.85
CA GLY A 39 -24.89 -36.04 -27.20
C GLY A 39 -26.37 -36.31 -27.53
N SER A 40 -26.65 -36.27 -28.84
CA SER A 40 -27.79 -36.70 -29.68
C SER A 40 -29.09 -37.30 -29.09
N GLY A 41 -30.23 -36.82 -29.61
CA GLY A 41 -31.35 -37.69 -30.04
C GLY A 41 -32.80 -37.14 -30.02
N LYS A 42 -33.31 -36.79 -31.22
CA LYS A 42 -34.69 -36.89 -31.76
C LYS A 42 -35.77 -35.80 -31.57
N ASP A 43 -36.18 -35.32 -32.76
CA ASP A 43 -37.51 -34.98 -33.30
C ASP A 43 -38.37 -33.88 -32.65
N ILE A 44 -38.58 -32.77 -33.37
CA ILE A 44 -39.89 -32.19 -33.77
C ILE A 44 -39.65 -31.13 -34.86
N ASP A 45 -40.46 -31.23 -35.91
CA ASP A 45 -40.49 -30.41 -37.12
C ASP A 45 -40.97 -28.95 -36.89
N ASP A 46 -40.72 -28.16 -37.93
CA ASP A 46 -41.45 -26.98 -38.40
C ASP A 46 -41.10 -25.58 -37.84
N ALA A 47 -40.49 -24.81 -38.75
CA ALA A 47 -40.76 -23.41 -39.09
C ALA A 47 -40.75 -22.38 -37.95
N PHE A 48 -39.79 -21.45 -37.97
CA PHE A 48 -40.00 -20.05 -38.35
C PHE A 48 -38.64 -19.33 -38.29
N SER A 49 -38.42 -18.49 -39.30
CA SER A 49 -37.28 -17.59 -39.47
C SER A 49 -36.92 -16.80 -38.22
N ASP A 50 -35.68 -16.88 -37.74
CA ASP A 50 -35.10 -15.81 -36.91
C ASP A 50 -33.57 -15.80 -36.86
N ASP A 51 -32.89 -16.08 -37.98
CA ASP A 51 -31.44 -15.90 -38.10
C ASP A 51 -31.01 -14.45 -37.74
N GLU A 52 -31.93 -13.47 -37.87
CA GLU A 52 -31.68 -12.07 -37.50
C GLU A 52 -31.61 -11.82 -35.98
N ASP A 53 -32.19 -12.68 -35.13
CA ASP A 53 -32.20 -12.50 -33.68
C ASP A 53 -31.08 -13.29 -32.98
N GLU A 54 -30.59 -14.39 -33.58
CA GLU A 54 -29.34 -15.05 -33.15
C GLU A 54 -28.11 -14.18 -33.46
N ASP A 55 -28.05 -13.55 -34.64
CA ASP A 55 -26.96 -12.63 -35.01
C ASP A 55 -26.91 -11.39 -34.11
N LYS A 56 -28.08 -10.84 -33.73
CA LYS A 56 -28.15 -9.72 -32.76
C LYS A 56 -27.73 -10.12 -31.36
N LEU A 57 -28.09 -11.32 -30.92
CA LEU A 57 -27.69 -11.85 -29.61
C LEU A 57 -26.17 -12.13 -29.57
N PHE A 58 -25.59 -12.60 -30.68
CA PHE A 58 -24.15 -12.77 -30.85
C PHE A 58 -23.39 -11.44 -30.87
N GLU A 59 -23.89 -10.43 -31.59
CA GLU A 59 -23.31 -9.07 -31.56
C GLU A 59 -23.39 -8.41 -30.17
N GLU A 60 -24.45 -8.67 -29.42
CA GLU A 60 -24.63 -8.14 -28.06
C GLU A 60 -23.69 -8.84 -27.06
N LEU A 61 -23.50 -10.16 -27.20
CA LEU A 61 -22.51 -10.95 -26.43
C LEU A 61 -21.06 -10.61 -26.79
N GLU A 62 -20.72 -10.35 -28.05
CA GLU A 62 -19.37 -9.90 -28.45
C GLU A 62 -19.07 -8.49 -27.92
N LYS A 63 -20.07 -7.60 -27.86
CA LYS A 63 -19.94 -6.28 -27.21
C LYS A 63 -19.70 -6.41 -25.71
N ASP A 64 -20.44 -7.28 -25.03
CA ASP A 64 -20.29 -7.54 -23.60
C ASP A 64 -18.99 -8.28 -23.28
N GLU A 65 -18.51 -9.17 -24.16
CA GLU A 65 -17.21 -9.84 -24.04
C GLU A 65 -16.06 -8.85 -24.25
N PHE A 66 -16.19 -7.88 -25.17
CA PHE A 66 -15.23 -6.80 -25.36
C PHE A 66 -15.16 -5.87 -24.13
N ASP A 67 -16.30 -5.58 -23.50
CA ASP A 67 -16.35 -4.77 -22.27
C ASP A 67 -15.80 -5.54 -21.05
N MET A 68 -16.12 -6.84 -20.94
CA MET A 68 -15.61 -7.72 -19.88
C MET A 68 -14.14 -8.11 -20.04
N SER A 69 -13.63 -8.22 -21.26
CA SER A 69 -12.19 -8.43 -21.53
C SER A 69 -11.41 -7.15 -21.23
N GLY A 70 -11.92 -5.98 -21.61
CA GLY A 70 -11.35 -4.68 -21.20
C GLY A 70 -11.34 -4.48 -19.67
N LEU A 71 -12.41 -4.87 -18.97
CA LEU A 71 -12.46 -4.84 -17.50
C LEU A 71 -11.49 -5.82 -16.84
N ARG A 72 -11.31 -7.03 -17.42
CA ARG A 72 -10.32 -8.02 -16.96
C ARG A 72 -8.90 -7.54 -17.18
N GLU A 73 -8.61 -7.01 -18.37
CA GLU A 73 -7.30 -6.44 -18.71
C GLU A 73 -6.95 -5.27 -17.80
N LYS A 74 -7.90 -4.36 -17.58
CA LYS A 74 -7.73 -3.22 -16.67
C LYS A 74 -7.47 -3.64 -15.22
N ARG A 75 -8.20 -4.63 -14.71
CA ARG A 75 -7.92 -5.21 -13.37
C ARG A 75 -6.55 -5.88 -13.31
N LEU A 76 -6.16 -6.61 -14.35
CA LEU A 76 -4.86 -7.28 -14.42
C LEU A 76 -3.72 -6.27 -14.43
N GLU A 77 -3.87 -5.18 -15.18
CA GLU A 77 -2.91 -4.09 -15.25
C GLU A 77 -2.81 -3.32 -13.92
N GLU A 78 -3.93 -3.00 -13.27
CA GLU A 78 -3.94 -2.41 -11.93
C GLU A 78 -3.24 -3.30 -10.90
N LEU A 79 -3.50 -4.61 -10.94
CA LEU A 79 -2.85 -5.57 -10.03
C LEU A 79 -1.35 -5.67 -10.32
N LYS A 80 -0.96 -5.72 -11.59
CA LYS A 80 0.44 -5.78 -12.03
C LYS A 80 1.21 -4.52 -11.60
N ALA A 81 0.60 -3.35 -11.75
CA ALA A 81 1.18 -2.08 -11.32
C ALA A 81 1.38 -2.01 -9.80
N GLN A 82 0.43 -2.53 -9.02
CA GLN A 82 0.58 -2.60 -7.56
C GLN A 82 1.70 -3.58 -7.16
N ILE A 83 1.79 -4.73 -7.82
CA ILE A 83 2.84 -5.72 -7.55
C ILE A 83 4.22 -5.16 -7.91
N SER A 84 4.37 -4.50 -9.07
CA SER A 84 5.64 -3.88 -9.45
C SER A 84 6.02 -2.77 -8.48
N GLN A 85 5.08 -1.92 -8.06
CA GLN A 85 5.37 -0.86 -7.09
C GLN A 85 5.85 -1.42 -5.75
N VAL A 86 5.23 -2.49 -5.24
CA VAL A 86 5.66 -3.15 -3.99
C VAL A 86 7.03 -3.79 -4.17
N ARG A 87 7.31 -4.37 -5.34
CA ARG A 87 8.61 -4.94 -5.67
C ARG A 87 9.69 -3.86 -5.74
N ASP A 88 9.46 -2.77 -6.45
CA ASP A 88 10.39 -1.65 -6.60
C ASP A 88 10.69 -1.01 -5.25
N MET A 89 9.68 -0.84 -4.38
CA MET A 89 9.90 -0.35 -3.00
C MET A 89 10.77 -1.31 -2.18
N ARG A 90 10.61 -2.62 -2.34
CA ARG A 90 11.47 -3.61 -1.65
C ARG A 90 12.89 -3.60 -2.18
N GLU A 91 13.05 -3.48 -3.50
CA GLU A 91 14.36 -3.42 -4.17
C GLU A 91 15.09 -2.12 -3.81
N ASN A 92 14.38 -1.00 -3.70
CA ASN A 92 14.91 0.30 -3.24
C ASN A 92 15.13 0.37 -1.73
N GLU A 93 15.25 -0.76 -1.03
CA GLU A 93 15.58 -0.83 0.39
C GLU A 93 14.62 -0.06 1.32
N HIS A 94 13.34 0.09 0.95
CA HIS A 94 12.35 0.72 1.83
C HIS A 94 12.18 -0.11 3.12
N GLY A 95 11.80 0.55 4.21
CA GLY A 95 11.62 -0.11 5.51
C GLY A 95 12.86 -0.11 6.41
N ARG A 96 14.01 0.39 5.94
CA ARG A 96 15.23 0.59 6.73
C ARG A 96 15.78 2.00 6.57
N LEU A 97 16.57 2.44 7.56
CA LEU A 97 17.35 3.66 7.48
C LEU A 97 18.66 3.35 6.74
N THR A 98 18.83 3.89 5.53
CA THR A 98 20.02 3.64 4.71
C THR A 98 20.98 4.82 4.78
N GLU A 99 22.28 4.54 4.74
CA GLU A 99 23.30 5.57 4.72
C GLU A 99 23.79 5.79 3.29
N ILE A 100 23.73 7.03 2.82
CA ILE A 100 24.25 7.42 1.52
C ILE A 100 25.43 8.35 1.75
N THR A 101 26.55 8.08 1.07
CA THR A 101 27.77 8.88 1.18
C THR A 101 27.97 9.81 0.00
N ASP A 102 27.46 9.46 -1.18
CA ASP A 102 27.58 10.30 -2.38
C ASP A 102 26.49 11.37 -2.44
N GLU A 103 26.90 12.63 -2.53
CA GLU A 103 25.99 13.77 -2.57
C GLU A 103 25.02 13.73 -3.76
N LYS A 104 25.49 13.27 -4.92
CA LYS A 104 24.65 13.19 -6.13
C LYS A 104 23.57 12.14 -5.96
N GLU A 105 23.88 11.03 -5.29
CA GLU A 105 22.92 9.98 -4.99
C GLU A 105 21.82 10.49 -4.06
N VAL A 106 22.16 11.24 -3.01
CA VAL A 106 21.18 11.85 -2.09
C VAL A 106 20.17 12.72 -2.83
N ILE A 107 20.65 13.57 -3.74
CA ILE A 107 19.80 14.44 -4.55
C ILE A 107 18.90 13.61 -5.47
N LYS A 108 19.45 12.60 -6.15
CA LYS A 108 18.68 11.71 -7.03
C LYS A 108 17.59 10.96 -6.24
N THR A 109 17.91 10.40 -5.08
CA THR A 109 16.93 9.72 -4.22
C THR A 109 15.83 10.68 -3.79
N SER A 110 16.17 11.91 -3.38
CA SER A 110 15.16 12.90 -2.97
C SER A 110 14.22 13.35 -4.10
N ALA A 111 14.70 13.29 -5.35
CA ALA A 111 13.94 13.67 -6.54
C ALA A 111 13.09 12.53 -7.11
N ASN A 112 13.61 11.31 -7.10
CA ASN A 112 12.94 10.13 -7.66
C ASN A 112 11.88 9.57 -6.69
N GLU A 113 12.13 9.64 -5.39
CA GLU A 113 11.21 9.08 -4.40
C GLU A 113 10.01 10.01 -4.16
N SER A 114 8.83 9.40 -4.07
CA SER A 114 7.60 10.16 -3.84
C SER A 114 7.59 10.86 -2.49
N ARG A 115 8.20 10.23 -1.47
CA ARG A 115 8.32 10.72 -0.09
C ARG A 115 9.66 10.28 0.45
N CYS A 116 10.48 11.24 0.86
CA CYS A 116 11.84 10.99 1.33
C CYS A 116 12.13 11.81 2.58
N ILE A 117 12.78 11.21 3.56
CA ILE A 117 13.26 11.86 4.78
C ILE A 117 14.77 11.72 4.82
N ILE A 118 15.45 12.85 4.95
CA ILE A 118 16.91 12.94 4.96
C ILE A 118 17.36 13.43 6.34
N HIS A 119 18.10 12.61 7.06
CA HIS A 119 18.73 12.98 8.32
C HIS A 119 20.19 13.35 8.11
N PHE A 120 20.50 14.63 8.32
CA PHE A 120 21.85 15.16 8.37
C PHE A 120 22.43 14.94 9.76
N TYR A 121 23.52 14.18 9.81
CA TYR A 121 24.09 13.72 11.07
C TYR A 121 25.60 13.91 11.12
N HIS A 122 26.13 13.95 12.34
CA HIS A 122 27.56 13.97 12.61
C HIS A 122 27.88 13.12 13.83
N ARG A 123 29.00 12.38 13.80
CA ARG A 123 29.34 11.32 14.77
C ARG A 123 29.62 11.86 16.17
N ASP A 124 30.13 13.08 16.28
CA ASP A 124 30.42 13.71 17.57
C ASP A 124 29.17 14.14 18.36
N PHE A 125 27.99 14.15 17.72
CA PHE A 125 26.76 14.64 18.33
C PHE A 125 25.88 13.48 18.78
N ARG A 126 25.85 13.19 20.09
CA ARG A 126 25.00 12.15 20.69
C ARG A 126 23.51 12.27 20.32
N ARG A 127 23.01 13.49 20.10
CA ARG A 127 21.63 13.73 19.68
C ARG A 127 21.31 13.17 18.29
N CYS A 128 22.29 13.08 17.40
CA CYS A 128 22.15 12.42 16.10
C CYS A 128 21.86 10.93 16.25
N ASP A 129 22.51 10.25 17.20
CA ASP A 129 22.29 8.83 17.45
C ASP A 129 20.89 8.55 17.98
N ILE A 130 20.38 9.44 18.83
CA ILE A 130 19.01 9.36 19.35
C ILE A 130 18.02 9.51 18.17
N MET A 131 18.23 10.50 17.31
CA MET A 131 17.38 10.69 16.12
C MET A 131 17.43 9.48 15.19
N ASN A 132 18.61 8.91 14.94
CA ASN A 132 18.77 7.69 14.14
C ASN A 132 17.92 6.53 14.68
N LYS A 133 17.94 6.27 15.99
CA LYS A 133 17.14 5.20 16.62
C LYS A 133 15.64 5.38 16.39
N HIS A 134 15.13 6.61 16.50
CA HIS A 134 13.71 6.87 16.25
C HIS A 134 13.37 6.72 14.77
N LEU A 135 14.23 7.18 13.86
CA LEU A 135 14.04 7.04 12.42
C LEU A 135 14.10 5.58 11.95
N GLU A 136 14.96 4.74 12.54
CA GLU A 136 14.99 3.30 12.27
C GLU A 136 13.66 2.61 12.63
N ILE A 137 13.10 2.94 13.79
CA ILE A 137 11.78 2.43 14.21
C ILE A 137 10.70 2.89 13.22
N LEU A 138 10.72 4.16 12.81
CA LEU A 138 9.74 4.71 11.88
C LEU A 138 9.87 4.13 10.47
N ALA A 139 11.10 3.88 10.01
CA ALA A 139 11.36 3.26 8.72
C ALA A 139 10.66 1.91 8.63
N SER A 140 10.77 1.08 9.68
CA SER A 140 10.13 -0.24 9.73
C SER A 140 8.60 -0.20 9.71
N ARG A 141 7.99 0.92 10.12
CA ARG A 141 6.53 1.11 10.15
C ARG A 141 6.00 1.72 8.85
N HIS A 142 6.79 2.57 8.20
CA HIS A 142 6.36 3.43 7.11
C HIS A 142 7.08 3.09 5.80
N PHE A 143 6.82 1.90 5.26
CA PHE A 143 7.45 1.40 4.01
C PHE A 143 7.25 2.32 2.79
N LYS A 144 6.19 3.13 2.75
CA LYS A 144 5.93 4.06 1.64
C LYS A 144 6.88 5.26 1.61
N THR A 145 7.64 5.49 2.68
CA THR A 145 8.55 6.63 2.80
C THR A 145 9.99 6.13 2.81
N ARG A 146 10.84 6.75 2.00
CA ARG A 146 12.28 6.45 1.99
C ARG A 146 12.96 7.19 3.15
N PHE A 147 13.71 6.47 3.97
CA PHE A 147 14.48 7.05 5.07
C PHE A 147 15.97 6.92 4.78
N ILE A 148 16.66 8.05 4.71
CA ILE A 148 18.11 8.09 4.49
C ILE A 148 18.80 8.94 5.55
N LYS A 149 20.04 8.56 5.89
CA LYS A 149 20.95 9.37 6.70
C LYS A 149 22.21 9.70 5.91
N VAL A 150 22.74 10.89 6.14
CA VAL A 150 23.90 11.44 5.43
C VAL A 150 24.84 12.11 6.43
N PHE A 151 26.11 11.74 6.33
CA PHE A 151 27.16 12.36 7.13
C PHE A 151 27.50 13.73 6.54
N VAL A 152 27.38 14.80 7.32
CA VAL A 152 27.46 16.18 6.82
C VAL A 152 28.77 16.53 6.13
N GLU A 153 29.89 15.91 6.51
CA GLU A 153 31.19 16.16 5.87
C GLU A 153 31.29 15.58 4.45
N ASN A 154 30.47 14.56 4.14
CA ASN A 154 30.44 13.96 2.81
C ASN A 154 29.59 14.76 1.81
N VAL A 155 28.69 15.62 2.30
CA VAL A 155 27.71 16.36 1.48
C VAL A 155 27.71 17.87 1.75
N PRO A 156 28.88 18.54 1.65
CA PRO A 156 29.03 19.93 2.07
C PRO A 156 28.20 20.91 1.22
N TRP A 157 28.03 20.66 -0.08
CA TRP A 157 27.24 21.54 -0.95
C TRP A 157 25.75 21.46 -0.61
N LEU A 158 25.25 20.25 -0.31
CA LEU A 158 23.86 20.07 0.09
C LEU A 158 23.57 20.72 1.45
N VAL A 159 24.51 20.61 2.40
CA VAL A 159 24.45 21.26 3.72
C VAL A 159 24.38 22.79 3.58
N GLU A 160 25.20 23.38 2.70
CA GLU A 160 25.16 24.81 2.40
C GLU A 160 23.85 25.19 1.71
N LYS A 161 23.44 24.45 0.68
CA LYS A 161 22.24 24.74 -0.13
C LYS A 161 20.95 24.67 0.69
N LEU A 162 20.85 23.72 1.60
CA LEU A 162 19.69 23.53 2.49
C LEU A 162 19.83 24.29 3.82
N GLN A 163 20.92 25.05 3.98
CA GLN A 163 21.22 25.87 5.16
C GLN A 163 21.12 25.06 6.46
N VAL A 164 21.78 23.90 6.50
CA VAL A 164 21.86 23.05 7.70
C VAL A 164 22.95 23.62 8.62
N LYS A 165 22.53 24.32 9.67
CA LYS A 165 23.44 24.99 10.63
C LYS A 165 23.54 24.28 11.98
N VAL A 166 22.52 23.49 12.33
CA VAL A 166 22.37 22.85 13.64
C VAL A 166 22.05 21.38 13.42
N LEU A 167 22.67 20.51 14.22
CA LEU A 167 22.47 19.06 14.15
C LEU A 167 21.83 18.53 15.45
N PRO A 168 21.03 17.46 15.38
CA PRO A 168 20.56 16.78 14.16
C PRO A 168 19.60 17.65 13.33
N CYS A 169 19.59 17.47 12.00
CA CYS A 169 18.62 18.14 11.12
C CYS A 169 17.95 17.12 10.22
N VAL A 170 16.61 17.07 10.25
CA VAL A 170 15.81 16.18 9.41
C VAL A 170 15.03 17.02 8.41
N ILE A 171 15.18 16.73 7.12
CA ILE A 171 14.47 17.42 6.05
C ILE A 171 13.56 16.44 5.33
N CYS A 172 12.31 16.84 5.15
CA CYS A 172 11.26 16.04 4.56
C CYS A 172 10.98 16.53 3.14
N PHE A 173 11.04 15.62 2.17
CA PHE A 173 10.76 15.86 0.77
C PHE A 173 9.53 15.08 0.34
N VAL A 174 8.66 15.73 -0.43
CA VAL A 174 7.52 15.09 -1.10
C VAL A 174 7.56 15.49 -2.56
N ARG A 175 7.72 14.50 -3.45
CA ARG A 175 7.84 14.66 -4.91
C ARG A 175 8.93 15.68 -5.28
N GLY A 176 10.13 15.53 -4.71
CA GLY A 176 11.28 16.41 -4.96
C GLY A 176 11.20 17.81 -4.34
N VAL A 177 10.12 18.17 -3.63
CA VAL A 177 9.96 19.48 -2.98
C VAL A 177 10.12 19.33 -1.47
N SER A 178 10.96 20.18 -0.87
CA SER A 178 11.10 20.27 0.59
C SER A 178 9.79 20.76 1.22
N LYS A 179 9.19 19.93 2.08
CA LYS A 179 7.92 20.21 2.77
C LYS A 179 8.12 20.68 4.19
N ASP A 180 9.13 20.13 4.86
CA ASP A 180 9.33 20.38 6.28
C ASP A 180 10.80 20.20 6.68
N LYS A 181 11.20 20.90 7.73
CA LYS A 181 12.57 20.88 8.26
C LYS A 181 12.51 20.91 9.77
N ILE A 182 12.94 19.81 10.38
CA ILE A 182 13.02 19.65 11.83
C ILE A 182 14.48 19.89 12.24
N ILE A 183 14.68 20.88 13.10
CA ILE A 183 16.01 21.29 13.57
C ILE A 183 16.15 20.92 15.05
N GLY A 184 17.13 20.08 15.35
CA GLY A 184 17.41 19.60 16.70
C GLY A 184 16.19 18.91 17.32
N PHE A 185 15.98 19.19 18.61
CA PHE A 185 14.83 18.67 19.37
C PHE A 185 13.86 19.76 19.81
N GLU A 186 14.06 21.01 19.36
CA GLU A 186 13.27 22.17 19.83
C GLU A 186 11.77 21.95 19.63
N GLU A 187 11.39 21.40 18.48
CA GLU A 187 9.98 21.11 18.14
C GLU A 187 9.42 19.82 18.77
N ILE A 188 10.28 18.98 19.37
CA ILE A 188 9.91 17.65 19.89
C ILE A 188 9.95 17.62 21.43
N GLY A 189 10.14 18.78 22.05
CA GLY A 189 10.14 18.99 23.51
C GLY A 189 11.52 19.26 24.11
N ASN A 190 12.55 19.41 23.28
CA ASN A 190 13.94 19.74 23.63
C ASN A 190 14.59 18.81 24.68
N GLU A 191 14.05 17.60 24.81
CA GLU A 191 14.54 16.56 25.71
C GLU A 191 15.18 15.43 24.89
N ASP A 192 16.28 14.87 25.39
CA ASP A 192 16.97 13.74 24.76
C ASP A 192 16.13 12.43 24.81
N GLY A 193 15.10 12.37 25.67
CA GLY A 193 14.29 11.18 25.93
C GLY A 193 12.88 11.21 25.34
N PHE A 194 12.67 11.89 24.20
CA PHE A 194 11.33 11.99 23.62
C PHE A 194 10.83 10.65 23.08
N LYS A 195 9.50 10.47 23.07
CA LYS A 195 8.86 9.26 22.53
C LYS A 195 8.83 9.30 21.01
N THR A 196 9.07 8.16 20.34
CA THR A 196 8.96 8.02 18.87
C THR A 196 7.63 8.56 18.33
N ALA A 197 6.54 8.39 19.09
CA ALA A 197 5.21 8.89 18.73
C ALA A 197 5.15 10.42 18.53
N LYS A 198 5.98 11.21 19.24
CA LYS A 198 6.03 12.67 19.03
C LYS A 198 6.65 13.02 17.66
N LEU A 199 7.76 12.37 17.32
CA LEU A 199 8.39 12.54 16.00
C LEU A 199 7.48 12.03 14.89
N GLU A 200 6.83 10.88 15.09
CA GLU A 200 5.84 10.33 14.17
C GLU A 200 4.72 11.35 13.91
N LEU A 201 4.12 11.89 14.97
CA LEU A 201 3.05 12.89 14.85
C LEU A 201 3.51 14.12 14.05
N ARG A 202 4.72 14.63 14.31
CA ARG A 202 5.28 15.79 13.60
C ARG A 202 5.47 15.50 12.10
N LEU A 203 5.94 14.30 11.74
CA LEU A 203 6.12 13.85 10.36
C LEU A 203 4.78 13.56 9.66
N THR A 204 3.79 13.07 10.39
CA THR A 204 2.42 12.92 9.86
C THR A 204 1.77 14.28 9.60
N GLN A 205 1.98 15.26 10.49
CA GLN A 205 1.46 16.64 10.31
C GLN A 205 2.05 17.32 9.06
N SER A 206 3.30 17.03 8.71
CA SER A 206 3.91 17.54 7.47
C SER A 206 3.49 16.79 6.20
N GLY A 207 2.74 15.69 6.34
CA GLY A 207 2.24 14.88 5.24
C GLY A 207 3.31 14.05 4.53
N VAL A 208 4.52 13.94 5.11
CA VAL A 208 5.58 13.09 4.54
C VAL A 208 5.37 11.62 4.90
N ILE A 209 4.70 11.33 6.02
CA ILE A 209 4.32 9.98 6.45
C ILE A 209 2.79 9.87 6.51
N ASP A 210 2.25 8.71 6.14
CA ASP A 210 0.80 8.45 6.27
C ASP A 210 0.39 8.39 7.74
N LYS A 211 -0.87 8.74 8.04
CA LYS A 211 -1.43 8.48 9.37
C LYS A 211 -1.32 6.97 9.64
N PRO A 212 -0.92 6.55 10.85
CA PRO A 212 -0.99 5.14 11.20
C PRO A 212 -2.41 4.67 10.93
N ASP A 213 -2.56 3.59 10.15
CA ASP A 213 -3.86 2.95 9.98
C ASP A 213 -4.33 2.58 11.38
N GLU A 214 -5.31 3.31 11.93
CA GLU A 214 -6.02 2.82 13.10
C GLU A 214 -6.46 1.40 12.77
N PRO A 215 -6.23 0.41 13.65
CA PRO A 215 -6.66 -0.94 13.36
C PRO A 215 -8.16 -0.85 13.09
N ARG A 216 -8.55 -1.05 11.83
CA ARG A 216 -9.95 -1.12 11.43
C ARG A 216 -10.56 -2.11 12.39
N GLN A 217 -11.36 -1.62 13.34
CA GLN A 217 -12.07 -2.49 14.28
C GLN A 217 -12.81 -3.47 13.39
N LYS A 218 -12.42 -4.74 13.47
CA LYS A 218 -13.21 -5.81 12.86
C LYS A 218 -14.57 -5.68 13.55
N LEU A 219 -15.55 -5.14 12.84
CA LEU A 219 -16.93 -5.18 13.29
C LEU A 219 -17.29 -6.66 13.33
N ILE A 220 -17.17 -7.24 14.52
CA ILE A 220 -17.76 -8.54 14.84
C ILE A 220 -19.26 -8.27 14.86
N THR A 221 -19.96 -8.57 13.77
CA THR A 221 -21.41 -8.73 13.81
C THR A 221 -21.69 -10.03 14.56
N PRO A 222 -22.39 -10.03 15.71
CA PRO A 222 -22.51 -11.21 16.56
C PRO A 222 -23.62 -12.17 16.13
N PHE A 223 -24.18 -12.05 14.93
CA PHE A 223 -25.16 -13.02 14.45
C PHE A 223 -25.12 -13.13 12.93
N GLY A 224 -24.86 -14.34 12.43
CA GLY A 224 -24.82 -14.65 11.02
C GLY A 224 -26.22 -14.70 10.41
N THR A 225 -26.39 -14.01 9.29
CA THR A 225 -27.16 -14.44 8.12
C THR A 225 -26.84 -13.47 6.99
N ALA A 226 -26.46 -14.00 5.84
CA ALA A 226 -26.33 -13.24 4.60
C ALA A 226 -27.70 -12.63 4.23
N GLY A 227 -27.71 -11.34 3.90
CA GLY A 227 -28.94 -10.61 3.56
C GLY A 227 -28.63 -9.30 2.84
N MET A 228 -28.68 -9.37 1.52
CA MET A 228 -28.74 -8.24 0.58
C MET A 228 -29.92 -7.33 0.94
N VAL A 229 -29.72 -6.04 1.22
CA VAL A 229 -30.82 -5.05 1.18
C VAL A 229 -30.32 -3.73 0.60
N GLY A 230 -30.82 -3.44 -0.60
CA GLY A 230 -30.66 -2.19 -1.31
C GLY A 230 -31.40 -1.03 -0.65
N SER A 231 -30.94 0.16 -1.00
CA SER A 231 -31.54 1.44 -0.67
C SER A 231 -32.86 1.59 -1.42
N SER A 232 -33.99 1.59 -0.72
CA SER A 232 -35.28 2.06 -1.26
C SER A 232 -36.15 2.63 -0.15
N SER A 233 -36.36 3.94 -0.24
CA SER A 233 -37.37 4.71 0.48
C SER A 233 -38.78 4.16 0.20
N SER A 234 -39.65 4.07 1.22
CA SER A 234 -40.88 4.88 1.22
C SER A 234 -41.64 4.83 2.55
N ARG A 235 -42.13 6.02 2.90
CA ARG A 235 -43.20 6.43 3.82
C ARG A 235 -44.26 5.36 4.15
N ILE A 236 -44.87 5.45 5.35
CA ILE A 236 -46.32 5.77 5.57
C ILE A 236 -46.79 5.35 6.99
N ARG A 237 -47.48 6.29 7.67
CA ARG A 237 -48.47 6.19 8.79
C ARG A 237 -48.02 5.43 10.06
N GLY A 238 -48.04 5.99 11.26
CA GLY A 238 -48.95 6.97 11.86
C GLY A 238 -49.93 6.25 12.80
N ARG A 239 -50.04 6.76 14.04
CA ARG A 239 -51.23 6.79 14.93
C ARG A 239 -51.15 6.00 16.25
N GLU A 240 -51.36 6.76 17.34
CA GLU A 240 -51.99 6.49 18.67
C GLU A 240 -51.55 5.23 19.46
N GLY A 241 -51.37 5.24 20.78
CA GLY A 241 -51.69 6.18 21.85
C GLY A 241 -51.55 5.48 23.21
N SER A 242 -51.67 6.28 24.27
CA SER A 242 -51.87 5.93 25.71
C SER A 242 -50.75 5.14 26.41
N ASP A 243 -50.13 5.76 27.41
CA ASP A 243 -50.55 5.80 28.83
C ASP A 243 -50.39 4.42 29.48
N ASP A 244 -49.47 4.32 30.44
CA ASP A 244 -49.83 4.06 31.83
C ASP A 244 -48.58 4.02 32.72
N ASP A 245 -48.62 4.87 33.75
CA ASP A 245 -47.80 4.87 34.96
C ASP A 245 -47.71 3.48 35.59
N TYR A 246 -46.61 3.18 36.30
CA TYR A 246 -46.66 2.65 37.69
C TYR A 246 -45.25 2.71 38.32
N ASP A 247 -45.16 3.49 39.39
CA ASP A 247 -44.12 3.49 40.43
C ASP A 247 -44.03 2.12 41.15
N ASP A 248 -42.81 1.67 41.44
CA ASP A 248 -42.32 1.26 42.78
C ASP A 248 -40.77 1.20 42.79
#